data_AF-A0A918YWG3-F1
#
_entry.id   AF-A0A918YWG3-F1
#
_cell.length_a   1.000
_cell.length_b   1.000
_cell.length_c   1.000
_cell.angle_alpha   90.00
_cell.angle_beta   90.00
_cell.angle_gamma   90.00
#
_symmetry.space_group_name_H-M   'P 1'
#
loop_
_entity.id
_entity.type
_entity.pdbx_description
1 polymer ?
#
loop_
_entity_poly.entity_id
_entity_poly.type
_entity_poly.pdbx_seq_one_letter_code
_entity_poly.pdbx_strand_id
1 'polypeptide(L)' 'MDTARGAVAPDNLAPSALLLAQWKHSAEIYADPALFDILTREPEGDLGAVLAPGAAE' A
#
# COMPACT_ATOMS: atom_id res chain seq x y z
N MET A 1 -17.59 -1.67 -2.33
CA MET A 1 -16.96 -1.13 -3.57
C MET A 1 -17.46 0.31 -3.76
N ASP A 2 -17.08 1.20 -2.83
CA ASP A 2 -17.58 2.59 -2.82
C ASP A 2 -16.71 3.53 -3.66
N THR A 3 -15.42 3.18 -3.85
CA THR A 3 -14.47 3.96 -4.65
C THR A 3 -14.91 4.10 -6.10
N ALA A 4 -15.40 3.01 -6.71
CA ALA A 4 -15.90 3.02 -8.08
C ALA A 4 -17.18 3.87 -8.22
N ARG A 5 -18.02 3.93 -7.17
CA ARG A 5 -19.24 4.74 -7.16
C ARG A 5 -18.95 6.23 -7.04
N GLY A 6 -17.91 6.62 -6.31
CA GLY A 6 -17.42 7.99 -6.23
C GLY A 6 -16.85 8.53 -7.55
N ALA A 7 -16.36 7.65 -8.43
CA ALA A 7 -15.80 8.00 -9.74
C ALA A 7 -16.85 8.30 -10.84
N VAL A 8 -18.15 8.11 -10.57
CA VAL A 8 -19.25 8.32 -11.54
C VAL A 8 -19.84 9.73 -11.46
N ALA A 9 -19.34 10.59 -10.57
CA ALA A 9 -19.75 12.00 -10.55
C ALA A 9 -19.17 12.72 -11.78
N PRO A 10 -20.00 13.28 -12.68
CA PRO A 10 -19.50 14.06 -13.81
C PRO A 10 -18.63 15.21 -13.26
N ASP A 11 -17.43 15.37 -13.83
CA ASP A 11 -16.40 16.36 -13.49
C ASP A 11 -15.57 16.16 -12.21
N ASN A 12 -15.71 15.04 -11.48
CA ASN A 12 -14.82 14.73 -10.35
C ASN A 12 -13.89 13.54 -10.63
N LEU A 13 -12.68 13.82 -11.13
CA LEU A 13 -11.65 12.82 -11.39
C LEU A 13 -10.79 12.47 -10.16
N ALA A 14 -10.94 13.18 -9.03
CA ALA A 14 -10.10 12.98 -7.85
C ALA A 14 -10.15 11.53 -7.30
N PRO A 15 -11.32 10.85 -7.22
CA PRO A 15 -11.36 9.45 -6.77
C PRO A 15 -10.61 8.49 -7.70
N SER A 16 -10.67 8.71 -9.01
CA SER A 16 -9.95 7.90 -10.01
C SER A 16 -8.45 8.12 -9.93
N ALA A 17 -8.00 9.37 -9.76
CA ALA A 17 -6.59 9.71 -9.59
C ALA A 17 -6.01 9.06 -8.31
N LEU A 18 -6.77 9.10 -7.21
CA LEU A 18 -6.40 8.42 -5.96
C LEU A 18 -6.29 6.90 -6.15
N LEU A 19 -7.26 6.28 -6.81
CA LEU A 19 -7.24 4.84 -7.08
C LEU A 19 -6.03 4.43 -7.92
N LEU A 20 -5.71 5.20 -8.98
CA LEU A 20 -4.54 4.96 -9.82
C LEU A 20 -3.24 5.10 -9.04
N ALA A 21 -3.13 6.11 -8.17
CA ALA A 21 -1.95 6.29 -7.31
C ALA A 21 -1.78 5.10 -6.34
N GLN A 22 -2.87 4.64 -5.72
CA GLN A 22 -2.86 3.48 -4.84
C GLN A 22 -2.47 2.20 -5.59
N TRP A 23 -3.03 1.99 -6.78
CA TRP A 23 -2.70 0.85 -7.63
C TRP A 23 -1.22 0.86 -8.02
N LYS A 24 -0.70 2.03 -8.43
CA LYS A 24 0.71 2.16 -8.80
C LYS A 24 1.65 1.78 -7.66
N HIS A 25 1.35 2.23 -6.44
CA HIS A 25 2.16 1.91 -5.27
C HIS A 25 2.21 0.40 -4.98
N SER A 26 1.06 -0.29 -5.10
CA SER A 26 1.04 -1.75 -5.00
C SER A 26 1.70 -2.45 -6.19
N ALA A 27 1.56 -1.92 -7.41
CA ALA A 27 2.12 -2.52 -8.62
C ALA A 27 3.65 -2.55 -8.60
N GLU A 28 4.29 -1.57 -7.97
CA GLU A 28 5.75 -1.55 -7.76
C GLU A 28 6.24 -2.77 -6.98
N ILE A 29 5.48 -3.24 -5.98
CA ILE A 29 5.81 -4.44 -5.21
C ILE A 29 5.70 -5.70 -6.08
N TYR A 30 4.63 -5.84 -6.86
CA TYR A 30 4.41 -7.03 -7.71
C TYR A 30 5.30 -7.05 -8.97
N ALA A 31 5.87 -5.91 -9.37
CA ALA A 31 6.77 -5.81 -10.51
C ALA A 31 8.22 -6.23 -10.19
N ASP A 32 8.62 -6.23 -8.92
CA ASP A 32 9.93 -6.68 -8.44
C ASP A 32 9.79 -8.02 -7.71
N PRO A 33 10.16 -9.16 -8.35
CA PRO A 33 10.04 -10.48 -7.73
C PRO A 33 10.83 -10.64 -6.44
N ALA A 34 12.00 -9.99 -6.33
CA ALA A 34 12.82 -10.09 -5.13
C ALA A 34 12.17 -9.33 -3.96
N LEU A 35 11.63 -8.14 -4.22
CA LEU A 35 10.87 -7.39 -3.23
C LEU A 35 9.59 -8.12 -2.84
N PHE A 36 8.87 -8.69 -3.82
CA PHE A 36 7.67 -9.48 -3.58
C PHE A 36 7.96 -10.66 -2.65
N ASP A 37 9.02 -11.42 -2.91
CA ASP A 37 9.41 -12.55 -2.07
C ASP A 37 9.77 -12.11 -0.64
N ILE A 38 10.48 -10.99 -0.48
CA ILE A 38 10.84 -10.44 0.84
C ILE A 38 9.61 -10.02 1.64
N LEU A 39 8.62 -9.39 1.00
CA LEU A 39 7.44 -8.84 1.67
C LEU A 39 6.33 -9.88 1.92
N THR A 40 6.29 -10.95 1.14
CA THR A 40 5.22 -11.97 1.25
C THR A 40 5.64 -13.25 1.96
N ARG A 41 6.94 -13.44 2.22
CA ARG A 41 7.41 -14.56 3.05
C ARG A 41 6.93 -14.45 4.49
N GLU A 42 6.77 -15.60 5.13
CA GLU A 42 6.62 -15.67 6.58
C GLU A 42 7.91 -15.13 7.25
N PRO A 43 7.80 -14.18 8.20
CA PRO A 43 8.97 -13.70 8.93
C PRO A 43 9.66 -14.83 9.70
N GLU A 44 10.99 -14.83 9.69
CA GLU A 44 11.76 -15.76 10.51
C GLU A 44 11.71 -15.30 11.98
N GLY A 45 10.70 -15.78 12.70
CA GLY A 45 10.54 -15.52 14.12
C GLY A 45 10.08 -14.09 14.44
N ASP A 46 10.35 -13.66 15.67
CA ASP A 46 9.98 -12.33 16.15
C ASP A 46 10.96 -11.27 15.63
N LEU A 47 10.44 -10.18 15.04
CA LEU A 47 11.23 -9.06 14.53
C LEU A 47 11.63 -8.06 15.64
N GLY A 48 11.36 -8.41 16.89
CA GLY A 48 11.68 -7.63 18.07
C GLY A 48 10.58 -6.63 18.44
N ALA A 49 10.78 -5.97 19.59
CA ALA A 49 9.80 -5.05 20.12
C ALA A 49 9.70 -3.77 19.26
N VAL A 50 8.48 -3.42 18.84
CA VAL A 50 8.20 -2.12 18.24
C VAL A 50 8.22 -1.06 19.33
N LEU A 51 9.16 -0.11 19.22
CA LEU A 51 9.21 1.03 20.14
C LEU A 51 7.97 1.91 19.95
N ALA A 52 7.48 2.47 21.06
CA ALA A 52 6.47 3.51 20.99
C ALA A 52 7.01 4.71 20.20
N PRO A 53 6.18 5.40 19.39
CA PRO A 53 6.58 6.63 18.73
C PRO A 53 7.17 7.63 19.73
N GLY A 54 8.42 8.07 19.52
CA GLY A 54 9.14 9.00 20.40
C GLY A 54 9.99 8.37 21.51
N ALA A 55 10.09 7.03 21.58
CA ALA A 55 10.90 6.33 22.59
C ALA A 55 12.37 6.12 22.19
N ALA A 56 12.78 6.51 20.98
CA ALA A 56 14.19 6.49 20.56
C ALA A 56 14.81 7.88 20.78
N GLU A 57 15.74 7.97 21.72
CA GLU A 57 16.76 9.03 21.83
C GLU A 57 18.15 8.39 21.70
#